data_AF-A0A1M5UMK5-F1
#
_entry.id   AF-A0A1M5UMK5-F1
#
_cell.length_a   1.000
_cell.length_b   1.000
_cell.length_c   1.000
_cell.angle_alpha   90.00
_cell.angle_beta   90.00
_cell.angle_gamma   90.00
#
_symmetry.space_group_name_H-M   'P 1'
#
loop_
_entity.id
_entity.type
_entity.pdbx_description
1 polymer ?
#
loop_
_entity_poly.entity_id
_entity_poly.type
_entity_poly.pdbx_seq_one_letter_code
_entity_poly.pdbx_strand_id
1 'polypeptide(L)' 'MSIFGFLILVGIGVFLYKTYFSNNTYETKDERYNAERNKRQQELDRLLDKIANRGMDSLSEQERRRLDELSGKR' A
#
# COMPACT_ATOMS: atom_id res chain seq x y z
N MET A 1 19.25 -25.64 -39.97
CA MET A 1 17.87 -25.98 -39.53
C MET A 1 17.72 -26.26 -38.03
N SER A 2 18.78 -26.17 -37.19
CA SER A 2 18.67 -26.63 -35.78
C SER A 2 18.66 -25.51 -34.72
N ILE A 3 19.25 -24.35 -35.02
CA ILE A 3 19.37 -23.25 -34.03
C ILE A 3 18.07 -22.45 -33.91
N PHE A 4 17.40 -22.17 -35.03
CA PHE A 4 16.14 -21.42 -35.01
C PHE A 4 15.01 -22.16 -34.29
N GLY A 5 14.90 -23.49 -34.45
CA GLY A 5 13.92 -24.29 -33.72
C GLY A 5 14.18 -24.33 -32.21
N PHE A 6 15.46 -24.38 -31.81
CA PHE A 6 15.85 -24.33 -30.40
C PHE A 6 15.51 -22.97 -29.76
N LEU A 7 15.78 -21.86 -30.46
CA LEU A 7 15.43 -20.52 -29.97
C LEU A 7 13.92 -20.32 -29.79
N ILE A 8 13.11 -20.89 -30.68
CA ILE A 8 11.64 -20.85 -30.57
C ILE A 8 11.17 -21.66 -29.36
N LEU A 9 11.72 -22.86 -29.13
CA LEU A 9 11.39 -23.67 -27.95
C LEU A 9 11.77 -22.99 -26.64
N VAL A 10 12.94 -22.36 -26.57
CA VAL A 10 13.36 -21.58 -25.39
C VAL A 10 12.46 -20.38 -25.18
N GLY A 11 12.12 -19.65 -26.24
CA GLY A 11 11.21 -18.50 -26.16
C GLY A 11 9.81 -18.87 -25.65
N ILE A 12 9.25 -19.97 -26.15
CA ILE A 12 7.96 -20.50 -25.69
C ILE A 12 8.06 -20.96 -24.23
N GLY A 13 9.14 -21.65 -23.85
CA GLY A 13 9.37 -22.07 -22.47
C GLY A 13 9.42 -20.91 -21.48
N VAL A 14 10.15 -19.84 -21.82
CA VAL A 14 10.23 -18.62 -21.00
C VAL A 14 8.89 -17.89 -20.94
N PHE A 15 8.17 -17.81 -22.05
CA PHE A 15 6.84 -17.19 -22.11
C PHE A 15 5.83 -17.93 -21.22
N LEU A 16 5.79 -19.25 -21.30
CA LEU A 16 4.91 -20.08 -20.47
C LEU A 16 5.30 -20.02 -18.99
N TYR A 17 6.59 -20.04 -18.67
CA TYR A 17 7.08 -19.88 -17.30
C TYR A 17 6.66 -18.54 -16.69
N LYS A 18 6.82 -17.44 -17.43
CA LYS A 18 6.41 -16.10 -16.97
C LYS A 18 4.91 -15.99 -16.79
N THR A 19 4.10 -16.47 -17.74
CA THR A 19 2.64 -16.45 -17.64
C THR A 19 2.13 -17.32 -16.48
N TYR A 20 2.75 -18.49 -16.24
CA TYR A 20 2.38 -19.37 -15.13
C TYR A 20 2.75 -18.78 -13.76
N PHE A 21 3.93 -18.14 -13.64
CA PHE A 21 4.38 -17.54 -12.38
C PHE A 21 3.75 -16.16 -12.09
N SER A 22 3.20 -15.48 -13.11
CA SER A 22 2.52 -14.19 -13.01
C SER A 22 1.07 -14.29 -12.50
N ASN A 23 0.80 -15.17 -11.52
CA ASN A 23 -0.50 -15.28 -10.87
C ASN A 23 -0.40 -15.35 -9.34
N ASN A 24 0.72 -14.87 -8.79
CA ASN A 24 0.86 -14.69 -7.36
C ASN A 24 0.64 -13.22 -7.01
N THR A 25 -0.64 -12.81 -7.04
CA THR A 25 -1.18 -11.75 -6.18
C THR A 25 -1.00 -12.19 -4.72
N TYR A 26 0.24 -12.18 -4.25
CA TYR A 26 0.47 -11.83 -2.88
C TYR A 26 0.17 -10.33 -2.82
N GLU A 27 -1.08 -9.95 -2.50
CA GLU A 27 -1.21 -8.80 -1.59
C GLU A 27 -0.50 -9.26 -0.32
N THR A 28 0.83 -9.14 -0.35
CA THR A 28 1.72 -9.55 0.70
C THR A 28 1.20 -8.84 1.93
N LYS A 29 1.08 -9.52 3.07
CA LYS A 29 0.56 -8.91 4.31
C LYS A 29 1.19 -7.53 4.59
N ASP A 30 2.41 -7.33 4.10
CA ASP A 30 3.16 -6.08 4.05
C ASP A 30 2.46 -4.94 3.28
N GLU A 31 1.88 -5.19 2.10
CA GLU A 31 1.12 -4.18 1.34
C GLU A 31 -0.11 -3.71 2.12
N ARG A 32 -0.84 -4.65 2.73
CA ARG A 32 -1.99 -4.32 3.58
C ARG A 32 -1.57 -3.55 4.83
N TYR A 33 -0.48 -3.95 5.48
CA TYR A 33 0.08 -3.25 6.63
C TYR A 33 0.54 -1.84 6.28
N ASN A 34 1.22 -1.68 5.15
CA ASN A 34 1.67 -0.39 4.63
C ASN A 34 0.49 0.51 4.26
N ALA A 35 -0.54 -0.04 3.61
CA ALA A 35 -1.75 0.69 3.29
C ALA A 35 -2.49 1.16 4.56
N GLU A 36 -2.59 0.31 5.58
CA GLU A 36 -3.23 0.67 6.85
C GLU A 36 -2.43 1.72 7.63
N ARG A 37 -1.10 1.60 7.66
CA ARG A 37 -0.20 2.62 8.24
C ARG A 37 -0.33 3.95 7.51
N ASN A 38 -0.34 3.94 6.18
CA ASN A 38 -0.51 5.15 5.37
C ASN A 38 -1.87 5.81 5.62
N LYS A 39 -2.95 5.02 5.74
CA LYS A 39 -4.28 5.55 6.07
C LYS A 39 -4.28 6.26 7.43
N ARG A 40 -3.68 5.65 8.46
CA ARG A 40 -3.53 6.28 9.79
C ARG A 40 -2.73 7.58 9.74
N GLN A 41 -1.64 7.60 8.98
CA GLN A 41 -0.80 8.80 8.80
C GLN A 41 -1.58 9.91 8.10
N GLN A 42 -2.27 9.60 7.00
CA GLN A 42 -3.10 10.57 6.28
C GLN A 42 -4.25 11.11 7.14
N GLU A 43 -4.85 10.27 7.99
CA GLU A 43 -5.88 10.69 8.95
C GLU A 43 -5.29 11.67 9.98
N LEU A 44 -4.14 11.36 10.55
CA LEU A 44 -3.43 12.24 11.48
C LEU A 44 -3.06 13.58 10.83
N ASP A 45 -2.48 13.56 9.63
CA ASP A 45 -2.08 14.78 8.91
C ASP A 45 -3.29 15.69 8.65
N ARG A 46 -4.44 15.13 8.24
CA ARG A 46 -5.67 15.91 8.05
C ARG A 46 -6.16 16.58 9.33
N LEU A 47 -6.05 15.88 10.46
CA LEU A 47 -6.43 16.43 11.77
C LEU A 47 -5.47 17.56 12.17
N LEU A 48 -4.17 17.36 11.97
CA LEU A 48 -3.15 18.37 12.24
C LEU A 48 -3.30 19.60 11.33
N ASP A 49 -3.59 19.41 10.05
CA ASP A 49 -3.87 20.50 9.11
C ASP A 49 -5.12 21.30 9.52
N LYS A 50 -6.16 20.61 9.99
CA LYS A 50 -7.37 21.25 10.48
C LYS A 50 -7.08 22.11 11.72
N ILE A 51 -6.27 21.58 12.65
CA ILE A 51 -5.79 22.32 13.82
C ILE A 51 -4.92 23.52 13.41
N ALA A 52 -3.99 23.34 12.47
CA ALA A 52 -3.09 24.39 12.02
C ALA A 52 -3.86 25.56 11.39
N ASN A 53 -4.91 25.26 10.61
CA ASN A 53 -5.69 26.28 9.91
C ASN A 53 -6.77 26.93 10.78
N ARG A 54 -7.38 26.19 11.72
CA ARG A 54 -8.61 26.62 12.43
C ARG A 54 -8.51 26.53 13.95
N GLY A 55 -7.38 26.11 14.50
CA GLY A 55 -7.17 25.89 15.92
C GLY A 55 -7.73 24.55 16.43
N MET A 56 -7.36 24.19 17.66
CA MET A 56 -7.75 22.92 18.32
C MET A 56 -9.28 22.76 18.44
N ASP A 57 -10.00 23.86 18.61
CA ASP A 57 -11.46 23.86 18.78
C ASP A 57 -12.25 23.52 17.52
N SER A 58 -11.55 23.45 16.38
CA SER A 58 -12.15 23.00 15.12
C SER A 58 -12.35 21.48 15.05
N LEU A 59 -11.73 20.71 15.94
CA LEU A 59 -11.92 19.26 16.02
C LEU A 59 -13.20 18.93 16.79
N SER A 60 -14.03 18.08 16.18
CA SER A 60 -15.15 17.41 16.85
C SER A 60 -14.66 16.45 17.93
N GLU A 61 -15.55 16.07 18.84
CA GLU A 61 -15.25 15.08 19.90
C GLU A 61 -14.69 13.77 19.35
N GLN A 62 -15.19 13.30 18.20
CA GLN A 62 -14.68 12.09 17.56
C GLN A 62 -13.28 12.29 16.99
N GLU A 63 -13.04 13.42 16.32
CA GLU A 63 -11.73 13.78 15.77
C GLU A 63 -10.68 13.98 16.86
N ARG A 64 -11.05 14.54 18.03
CA ARG A 64 -10.16 14.65 19.19
C ARG A 64 -9.75 13.28 19.72
N ARG A 65 -10.72 12.38 19.94
CA ARG A 65 -10.43 10.99 20.35
C ARG A 65 -9.52 10.29 19.35
N ARG A 66 -9.78 10.51 18.06
CA ARG A 66 -9.00 9.91 16.98
C ARG A 66 -7.58 10.46 16.91
N LEU A 67 -7.42 11.76 17.11
CA LEU A 67 -6.11 12.41 17.23
C LEU A 67 -5.33 11.82 18.41
N ASP A 68 -5.96 11.66 19.57
CA ASP A 68 -5.34 11.07 20.76
C ASP A 68 -4.89 9.62 20.49
N GLU A 69 -5.76 8.80 19.87
CA GLU A 69 -5.45 7.42 19.45
C GLU A 69 -4.26 7.36 18.46
N LEU A 70 -4.23 8.27 17.48
CA LEU A 70 -3.21 8.28 16.41
C LEU A 70 -1.89 8.93 16.83
N SER A 71 -1.92 9.90 17.76
CA SER A 71 -0.73 10.62 18.24
C SER A 71 0.21 9.74 19.07
N GLY A 72 -0.20 8.52 19.41
CA GLY A 72 0.63 7.57 20.14
C GLY A 72 0.90 7.98 21.57
N LYS A 73 0.06 8.86 22.15
CA LYS A 73 0.15 9.29 23.54
C LYS A 73 -0.12 8.09 24.46
N ARG A 74 0.94 7.35 24.78
CA ARG A 74 1.04 6.44 25.94
C ARG A 74 1.83 7.12 27.04
#